data_AF-A0A0A0DRK7-F1
#
_entry.id   AF-A0A0A0DRK7-F1
#
_cell.length_a   1.000
_cell.length_b   1.000
_cell.length_c   1.000
_cell.angle_alpha   90.00
_cell.angle_beta   90.00
_cell.angle_gamma   90.00
#
_symmetry.space_group_name_H-M   'P 1'
#
loop_
_entity.id
_entity.type
_entity.pdbx_description
1 polymer ?
#
loop_
_entity_poly.entity_id
_entity_poly.type
_entity_poly.pdbx_seq_one_letter_code
_entity_poly.pdbx_strand_id
1 'polypeptide(L)'
;MNLSPAFHHLRAAYQAEMDDLSFDSEGKDVLRQRLADKRKSLDFLLQMTELAPEMVAVVFHQAFRFTEPGVMNQVVSGELDECPDWDEIRASVQIAPWAQAMADTFLQQADGQRFMTVAAALAYLYDRPDGRAQLASSEDEDGDEDLPPEERDDDEDARARDEAGADWLAEQGFDRKD
;
A
#
# COMPACT_ATOMS: atom_id res chain seq x y z
N MET A 1 13.40 8.20 -8.39
CA MET A 1 13.50 7.58 -7.04
C MET A 1 13.22 6.12 -7.23
N ASN A 2 13.99 5.23 -6.61
CA ASN A 2 13.73 3.80 -6.71
C ASN A 2 12.91 3.38 -5.48
N LEU A 3 11.67 2.95 -5.67
CA LEU A 3 10.82 2.49 -4.57
C LEU A 3 11.08 0.98 -4.41
N SER A 4 11.36 0.53 -3.18
CA SER A 4 11.52 -0.92 -2.97
C SER A 4 10.19 -1.65 -3.16
N PRO A 5 10.19 -2.95 -3.52
CA PRO A 5 8.97 -3.74 -3.66
C PRO A 5 8.10 -3.71 -2.39
N ALA A 6 8.74 -3.76 -1.21
CA ALA A 6 8.04 -3.72 0.07
C ALA A 6 7.27 -2.40 0.27
N PHE A 7 7.90 -1.26 -0.03
CA PHE A 7 7.22 0.04 0.05
C PHE A 7 6.24 0.27 -1.11
N HIS A 8 6.38 -0.42 -2.24
CA HIS A 8 5.37 -0.40 -3.31
C HIS A 8 4.05 -0.98 -2.83
N HIS A 9 4.07 -2.18 -2.22
CA HIS A 9 2.88 -2.83 -1.68
C HIS A 9 2.26 -2.05 -0.52
N LEU A 10 3.08 -1.60 0.44
CA LEU A 10 2.57 -0.80 1.57
C LEU A 10 1.95 0.51 1.11
N ARG A 11 2.55 1.19 0.12
CA ARG A 11 1.97 2.41 -0.45
C ARG A 11 0.60 2.16 -1.06
N ALA A 12 0.44 1.08 -1.84
CA ALA A 12 -0.83 0.74 -2.46
C ALA A 12 -1.92 0.46 -1.40
N ALA A 13 -1.58 -0.31 -0.36
CA ALA A 13 -2.52 -0.62 0.71
C ALA A 13 -2.86 0.60 1.59
N TYR A 14 -1.89 1.48 1.88
CA TYR A 14 -2.14 2.77 2.54
C TYR A 14 -3.08 3.67 1.70
N GLN A 15 -2.86 3.72 0.38
CA GLN A 15 -3.71 4.49 -0.53
C GLN A 15 -5.15 3.96 -0.53
N ALA A 16 -5.33 2.63 -0.61
CA ALA A 16 -6.64 2.01 -0.56
C ALA A 16 -7.39 2.32 0.76
N GLU A 17 -6.68 2.29 1.89
CA GLU A 17 -7.25 2.68 3.19
C GLU A 17 -7.66 4.17 3.19
N MET A 18 -6.82 5.05 2.66
CA MET A 18 -7.14 6.48 2.54
C MET A 18 -8.36 6.72 1.65
N ASP A 19 -8.50 5.98 0.55
CA ASP A 19 -9.64 6.10 -0.37
C ASP A 19 -10.93 5.57 0.27
N ASP A 20 -10.88 4.44 0.98
CA ASP A 20 -12.03 3.94 1.76
C ASP A 20 -12.49 4.96 2.79
N LEU A 21 -11.55 5.59 3.50
CA LEU A 21 -11.87 6.62 4.50
C LEU A 21 -12.38 7.93 3.90
N SER A 22 -12.13 8.19 2.62
CA SER A 22 -12.37 9.51 2.03
C SER A 22 -13.85 9.80 1.80
N PHE A 23 -14.63 8.83 1.32
CA PHE A 23 -16.02 9.05 0.91
C PHE A 23 -17.01 8.14 1.64
N ASP A 24 -18.21 8.67 1.92
CA ASP A 24 -19.34 7.87 2.37
C ASP A 24 -20.13 7.26 1.19
N SER A 25 -21.11 6.41 1.52
CA SER A 25 -21.98 5.78 0.52
C SER A 25 -22.81 6.78 -0.30
N GLU A 26 -22.89 8.05 0.14
CA GLU A 26 -23.55 9.15 -0.57
C GLU A 26 -22.57 10.02 -1.36
N GLY A 27 -21.26 9.68 -1.35
CA GLY A 27 -20.20 10.40 -2.05
C GLY A 27 -19.71 11.67 -1.34
N LYS A 28 -20.01 11.88 -0.05
CA LYS A 28 -19.54 13.03 0.72
C LYS A 28 -18.14 12.78 1.28
N ASP A 29 -17.30 13.82 1.24
CA ASP A 29 -15.98 13.81 1.89
C ASP A 29 -16.17 13.78 3.42
N VAL A 30 -15.79 12.64 4.01
CA VAL A 30 -15.88 12.37 5.45
C VAL A 30 -14.51 12.01 6.05
N LEU A 31 -13.42 12.21 5.30
CA LEU A 31 -12.08 11.75 5.66
C LEU A 31 -11.66 12.25 7.04
N ARG A 32 -11.83 13.55 7.29
CA ARG A 32 -11.45 14.18 8.56
C ARG A 32 -12.22 13.60 9.74
N GLN A 33 -13.51 13.31 9.55
CA GLN A 33 -14.34 12.73 10.60
C GLN A 33 -13.92 11.30 10.89
N ARG A 34 -13.77 10.46 9.85
CA ARG A 34 -13.35 9.07 10.02
C ARG A 34 -11.96 8.94 10.62
N LEU A 35 -11.01 9.79 10.22
CA LEU A 35 -9.69 9.84 10.86
C LEU A 35 -9.77 10.26 12.33
N ALA A 36 -10.61 11.24 12.66
CA ALA A 36 -10.81 11.64 14.05
C ALA A 36 -11.43 10.52 14.89
N ASP A 37 -12.37 9.76 14.33
CA ASP A 37 -12.96 8.61 15.02
C ASP A 37 -11.97 7.45 15.16
N LYS A 38 -11.16 7.17 14.13
CA LYS A 38 -10.10 6.15 14.17
C LYS A 38 -9.05 6.48 15.25
N ARG A 39 -8.67 7.75 15.39
CA ARG A 39 -7.77 8.25 16.45
C ARG A 39 -8.34 8.11 17.87
N LYS A 40 -9.64 7.94 18.06
CA LYS A 40 -10.22 7.65 19.39
C LYS A 40 -10.02 6.20 19.80
N SER A 41 -9.78 5.31 18.84
CA SER A 41 -9.61 3.86 19.05
C SER A 41 -8.14 3.46 19.11
N LEU A 42 -7.28 4.30 19.69
CA LEU A 42 -5.83 4.10 19.68
C LEU A 42 -5.40 2.77 20.30
N ASP A 43 -6.02 2.35 21.41
CA ASP A 43 -5.67 1.09 22.09
C ASP A 43 -5.81 -0.14 21.19
N PHE A 44 -6.83 -0.14 20.32
CA PHE A 44 -7.04 -1.21 19.33
C PHE A 44 -6.00 -1.14 18.21
N LEU A 45 -5.70 0.07 17.73
CA LEU A 45 -4.74 0.27 16.66
C LEU A 45 -3.31 -0.11 17.04
N LEU A 46 -2.92 0.10 18.30
CA LEU A 46 -1.61 -0.33 18.83
C LEU A 46 -1.40 -1.83 18.70
N GLN A 47 -2.47 -2.64 18.72
CA GLN A 47 -2.37 -4.09 18.56
C GLN A 47 -2.17 -4.52 17.11
N MET A 48 -2.32 -3.60 16.15
CA MET A 48 -2.29 -3.88 14.71
C MET A 48 -1.04 -3.33 14.01
N THR A 49 -0.13 -2.67 14.73
CA THR A 49 1.08 -2.04 14.15
C THR A 49 1.98 -3.05 13.46
N GLU A 50 2.04 -4.28 13.95
CA GLU A 50 2.88 -5.33 13.38
C GLU A 50 2.22 -6.06 12.19
N LEU A 51 0.89 -6.23 12.22
CA LEU A 51 0.14 -7.01 11.23
C LEU A 51 -0.37 -6.18 10.05
N ALA A 52 -0.76 -4.93 10.30
CA ALA A 52 -1.34 -4.02 9.31
C ALA A 52 -0.87 -2.56 9.55
N PRO A 53 0.45 -2.30 9.49
CA PRO A 53 1.02 -0.99 9.76
C PRO A 53 0.45 0.12 8.86
N GLU A 54 0.15 -0.19 7.60
CA GLU A 54 -0.41 0.73 6.62
C GLU A 54 -1.80 1.25 7.01
N MET A 55 -2.65 0.36 7.51
CA MET A 55 -3.98 0.72 8.00
C MET A 55 -3.88 1.61 9.24
N VAL A 56 -2.93 1.33 10.14
CA VAL A 56 -2.74 2.13 11.35
C VAL A 56 -2.10 3.48 11.03
N ALA A 57 -1.14 3.54 10.11
CA ALA A 57 -0.40 4.74 9.75
C ALA A 57 -1.29 5.91 9.29
N VAL A 58 -2.48 5.66 8.77
CA VAL A 58 -3.42 6.72 8.34
C VAL A 58 -3.82 7.65 9.49
N VAL A 59 -3.72 7.22 10.76
CA VAL A 59 -3.99 8.13 11.89
C VAL A 59 -3.02 9.32 11.92
N PHE A 60 -1.83 9.16 11.36
CA PHE A 60 -0.83 10.21 11.18
C PHE A 60 -0.94 10.94 9.84
N HIS A 61 -2.03 10.76 9.08
CA HIS A 61 -2.25 11.53 7.87
C HIS A 61 -2.21 13.04 8.16
N GLN A 62 -1.39 13.78 7.41
CA GLN A 62 -1.06 15.21 7.60
C GLN A 62 -0.37 15.56 8.94
N ALA A 63 0.14 14.57 9.67
CA ALA A 63 0.88 14.80 10.91
C ALA A 63 2.35 15.11 10.67
N PHE A 64 2.93 14.70 9.53
CA PHE A 64 4.36 14.83 9.29
C PHE A 64 4.69 16.01 8.36
N ARG A 65 5.79 16.68 8.64
CA ARG A 65 6.44 17.65 7.75
C ARG A 65 7.91 17.26 7.60
N PHE A 66 8.33 16.99 6.38
CA PHE A 66 9.67 16.52 6.06
C PHE A 66 10.59 17.71 5.77
N THR A 67 11.68 17.85 6.53
CA THR A 67 12.68 18.91 6.33
C THR A 67 13.80 18.46 5.41
N GLU A 68 14.13 17.17 5.42
CA GLU A 68 15.15 16.57 4.55
C GLU A 68 14.56 15.39 3.74
N PRO A 69 13.96 15.65 2.56
CA PRO A 69 13.37 14.62 1.71
C PRO A 69 14.36 13.51 1.30
N GLY A 70 15.67 13.81 1.29
CA GLY A 70 16.72 12.83 0.97
C GLY A 70 16.77 11.65 1.93
N VAL A 71 16.48 11.87 3.22
CA VAL A 71 16.43 10.81 4.24
C VAL A 71 15.29 9.86 3.93
N MET A 72 14.09 10.39 3.70
CA MET A 72 12.92 9.56 3.36
C MET A 72 13.07 8.84 2.03
N ASN A 73 13.76 9.43 1.05
CA ASN A 73 14.09 8.74 -0.21
C ASN A 73 14.96 7.51 0.03
N GLN A 74 15.89 7.54 0.99
CA GLN A 74 16.73 6.39 1.33
C GLN A 74 15.90 5.32 2.04
N VAL A 75 15.05 5.72 3.00
CA VAL A 75 14.15 4.81 3.72
C VAL A 75 13.28 4.00 2.74
N VAL A 76 12.59 4.69 1.82
CA VAL A 76 11.65 4.04 0.89
C VAL A 76 12.35 3.24 -0.22
N SER A 77 13.66 3.40 -0.39
CA SER A 77 14.48 2.60 -1.31
C SER A 77 15.00 1.30 -0.67
N GLY A 78 14.89 1.14 0.65
CA GLY A 78 15.35 -0.04 1.39
C GLY A 78 14.24 -1.07 1.66
N GLU A 79 14.64 -2.18 2.27
CA GLU A 79 13.71 -3.22 2.75
C GLU A 79 13.17 -2.89 4.16
N LEU A 80 12.01 -3.44 4.51
CA LEU A 80 11.35 -3.12 5.80
C LEU A 80 12.16 -3.53 7.03
N ASP A 81 12.96 -4.59 6.91
CA ASP A 81 13.84 -5.09 7.97
C ASP A 81 15.12 -4.29 8.13
N GLU A 82 15.44 -3.45 7.15
CA GLU A 82 16.61 -2.57 7.15
C GLU A 82 16.23 -1.11 7.40
N CYS A 83 14.94 -0.82 7.65
CA CYS A 83 14.47 0.51 7.98
C CYS A 83 15.18 1.02 9.25
N PRO A 84 15.67 2.28 9.22
CA PRO A 84 16.25 2.88 10.41
C PRO A 84 15.20 3.06 11.51
N ASP A 85 15.67 3.06 12.76
CA ASP A 85 14.81 3.39 13.89
C ASP A 85 14.34 4.85 13.78
N TRP A 86 13.17 5.14 14.36
CA TRP A 86 12.59 6.48 14.33
C TRP A 86 13.56 7.52 14.92
N ASP A 87 14.32 7.16 15.96
CA ASP A 87 15.32 8.04 16.56
C ASP A 87 16.44 8.49 15.62
N GLU A 88 16.74 7.72 14.56
CA GLU A 88 17.75 8.09 13.56
C GLU A 88 17.22 9.14 12.58
N ILE A 89 15.92 9.11 12.27
CA ILE A 89 15.30 9.98 11.26
C ILE A 89 14.47 11.13 11.86
N ARG A 90 14.10 11.08 13.15
CA ARG A 90 13.23 12.07 13.81
C ARG A 90 13.70 13.52 13.69
N ALA A 91 15.01 13.75 13.52
CA ALA A 91 15.56 15.09 13.33
C ALA A 91 15.17 15.70 11.96
N SER A 92 14.88 14.85 10.98
CA SER A 92 14.47 15.20 9.61
C SER A 92 12.95 15.25 9.40
N VAL A 93 12.17 14.87 10.41
CA VAL A 93 10.71 14.77 10.35
C VAL A 93 10.08 15.51 11.53
N GLN A 94 9.32 16.56 11.23
CA GLN A 94 8.56 17.30 12.22
C GLN A 94 7.16 16.69 12.36
N ILE A 95 6.77 16.33 13.59
CA ILE A 95 5.42 15.90 13.91
C ILE A 95 4.58 17.14 14.30
N ALA A 96 3.36 17.21 13.80
CA ALA A 96 2.41 18.26 14.16
C ALA A 96 2.06 18.19 15.66
N PRO A 97 1.90 19.33 16.36
CA PRO A 97 1.68 19.33 17.80
C PRO A 97 0.49 18.50 18.27
N TRP A 98 -0.56 18.38 17.45
CA TRP A 98 -1.75 17.58 17.76
C TRP A 98 -1.48 16.07 17.76
N ALA A 99 -0.46 15.60 17.03
CA ALA A 99 -0.11 14.20 16.87
C ALA A 99 1.01 13.74 17.80
N GLN A 100 1.70 14.67 18.49
CA GLN A 100 2.88 14.35 19.30
C GLN A 100 2.57 13.34 20.41
N ALA A 101 1.51 13.57 21.19
CA ALA A 101 1.14 12.65 22.27
C ALA A 101 0.81 11.24 21.76
N MET A 102 0.21 11.16 20.57
CA MET A 102 -0.10 9.88 19.92
C MET A 102 1.18 9.18 19.45
N ALA A 103 2.10 9.91 18.81
CA ALA A 103 3.42 9.38 18.45
C ALA A 103 4.18 8.85 19.67
N ASP A 104 4.16 9.59 20.79
CA ASP A 104 4.79 9.16 22.02
C ASP A 104 4.17 7.86 22.58
N THR A 105 2.86 7.65 22.39
CA THR A 105 2.19 6.38 22.74
C THR A 105 2.63 5.22 21.86
N PHE A 106 2.74 5.41 20.53
CA PHE A 106 3.24 4.38 19.63
C PHE A 106 4.70 4.03 19.92
N LEU A 107 5.55 5.02 20.23
CA LEU A 107 6.96 4.83 20.56
C LEU A 107 7.21 4.05 21.86
N GLN A 108 6.19 3.89 22.72
CA GLN A 108 6.27 3.03 23.90
C GLN A 108 6.08 1.53 23.58
N GLN A 109 5.60 1.19 22.38
CA GLN A 109 5.45 -0.20 21.95
C GLN A 109 6.82 -0.79 21.56
N ALA A 110 6.93 -2.13 21.60
CA ALA A 110 8.17 -2.83 21.26
C ALA A 110 8.62 -2.60 19.80
N ASP A 111 7.66 -2.50 18.88
CA ASP A 111 7.84 -2.22 17.45
C ASP A 111 7.65 -0.74 17.09
N GLY A 112 7.42 0.12 18.09
CA GLY A 112 7.00 1.51 17.92
C GLY A 112 7.96 2.36 17.08
N GLN A 113 9.27 2.15 17.24
CA GLN A 113 10.32 2.85 16.48
C GLN A 113 10.20 2.52 14.99
N ARG A 114 10.14 1.23 14.64
CA ARG A 114 9.99 0.77 13.26
C ARG A 114 8.66 1.23 12.66
N PHE A 115 7.57 1.09 13.41
CA PHE A 115 6.25 1.55 12.99
C PHE A 115 6.24 3.04 12.66
N MET A 116 6.82 3.90 13.51
CA MET A 116 6.86 5.34 13.27
C MET A 116 7.65 5.70 12.01
N THR A 117 8.76 5.01 11.73
CA THR A 117 9.50 5.16 10.46
C THR A 117 8.64 4.79 9.26
N VAL A 118 7.95 3.63 9.31
CA VAL A 118 7.06 3.17 8.22
C VAL A 118 5.89 4.14 8.03
N ALA A 119 5.26 4.61 9.10
CA ALA A 119 4.15 5.57 9.02
C ALA A 119 4.57 6.89 8.37
N ALA A 120 5.75 7.40 8.72
CA ALA A 120 6.30 8.60 8.09
C ALA A 120 6.65 8.35 6.61
N ALA A 121 7.20 7.18 6.27
CA ALA A 121 7.48 6.80 4.89
C ALA A 121 6.21 6.70 4.03
N LEU A 122 5.14 6.10 4.55
CA LEU A 122 3.86 6.02 3.85
C LEU A 122 3.24 7.40 3.63
N ALA A 123 3.20 8.24 4.67
CA ALA A 123 2.72 9.62 4.53
C ALA A 123 3.55 10.42 3.52
N TYR A 124 4.87 10.25 3.53
CA TYR A 124 5.78 10.89 2.56
C TYR A 124 5.50 10.47 1.12
N LEU A 125 5.25 9.18 0.90
CA LEU A 125 4.92 8.65 -0.42
C LEU A 125 3.55 9.13 -0.90
N TYR A 126 2.57 9.25 0.01
CA TYR A 126 1.22 9.71 -0.29
C TYR A 126 1.17 11.20 -0.67
N ASP A 127 1.92 12.05 0.05
CA ASP A 127 1.94 13.49 -0.18
C ASP A 127 2.64 13.91 -1.50
N ARG A 128 3.27 12.96 -2.21
CA ARG A 128 3.98 13.24 -3.45
C ARG A 128 3.09 13.17 -4.70
N PRO A 129 3.23 14.14 -5.62
CA PRO A 129 2.46 14.16 -6.86
C PRO A 129 2.74 12.94 -7.75
N ASP A 130 3.98 12.45 -7.79
CA ASP A 130 4.36 11.25 -8.56
C ASP A 130 3.77 9.94 -7.98
N GLY A 131 3.48 9.89 -6.68
CA GLY A 131 2.97 8.68 -6.03
C GLY A 131 1.57 8.29 -6.50
N ARG A 132 0.73 9.30 -6.78
CA ARG A 132 -0.60 9.12 -7.38
C ARG A 132 -0.54 8.76 -8.86
N ALA A 133 0.43 9.30 -9.60
CA ALA A 133 0.57 9.04 -11.04
C ALA A 133 1.15 7.65 -11.35
N GLN A 134 2.07 7.14 -10.53
CA GLN A 134 2.68 5.82 -10.71
C GLN A 134 1.69 4.67 -10.49
N LEU A 135 0.67 4.84 -9.66
CA LEU A 135 -0.39 3.83 -9.45
C LEU A 135 -1.37 3.78 -10.63
N ALA A 136 -1.78 4.94 -11.17
CA ALA A 136 -2.57 4.99 -12.41
C ALA A 136 -1.84 4.38 -13.62
N SER A 137 -0.51 4.21 -13.54
CA SER A 137 0.30 3.54 -14.57
C SER A 137 0.58 2.06 -14.24
N SER A 138 0.41 1.63 -12.99
CA SER A 138 0.63 0.23 -12.57
C SER A 138 -0.66 -0.59 -12.49
N GLU A 139 -1.81 0.01 -12.79
CA GLU A 139 -3.02 -0.72 -13.18
C GLU A 139 -2.92 -1.31 -14.60
N ASP A 140 -1.87 -0.99 -15.37
CA ASP A 140 -1.62 -1.43 -16.75
C ASP A 140 -0.33 -2.26 -16.93
N GLU A 141 0.30 -2.74 -15.84
CA GLU A 141 1.58 -3.48 -15.92
C GLU A 141 1.43 -4.94 -15.45
N ASP A 142 0.49 -5.66 -16.06
CA ASP A 142 0.56 -7.12 -16.21
C ASP A 142 1.01 -7.44 -17.65
N GLY A 143 2.34 -7.46 -17.85
CA GLY A 143 3.01 -8.26 -18.89
C GLY A 143 3.09 -7.69 -20.31
N ASP A 144 4.07 -6.81 -20.56
CA ASP A 144 4.65 -6.63 -21.90
C ASP A 144 5.93 -7.48 -22.00
N GLU A 145 5.85 -8.63 -22.68
CA GLU A 145 7.02 -9.26 -23.31
C GLU A 145 6.93 -9.02 -24.81
N ASP A 146 7.68 -8.01 -25.24
CA ASP A 146 8.13 -7.66 -26.58
C ASP A 146 8.18 -8.87 -27.56
N LEU A 147 7.15 -9.04 -28.39
CA LEU A 147 7.17 -9.91 -29.57
C LEU A 147 6.55 -9.17 -30.78
N PRO A 148 7.20 -9.22 -31.97
CA PRO A 148 6.75 -8.48 -33.15
C PRO A 148 5.42 -9.04 -33.69
N PRO A 149 4.66 -8.26 -34.48
CA PRO A 149 3.29 -8.60 -34.82
C PRO A 149 3.27 -9.73 -35.86
N GLU A 150 3.01 -10.95 -35.43
CA GLU A 150 2.55 -12.01 -36.32
C GLU A 150 1.03 -12.00 -36.34
N GLU A 151 0.46 -11.70 -37.52
CA GLU A 151 -0.93 -11.98 -37.85
C GLU A 151 -1.20 -13.47 -37.59
N ARG A 152 -1.89 -13.81 -36.51
CA ARG A 152 -2.21 -15.19 -36.16
C ARG A 152 -3.71 -15.37 -36.04
N ASP A 153 -4.21 -16.29 -36.84
CA ASP A 153 -5.60 -16.72 -37.00
C ASP A 153 -6.24 -17.08 -35.64
N ASP A 154 -7.26 -16.32 -35.24
CA ASP A 154 -7.98 -16.44 -33.94
C ASP A 154 -8.90 -17.68 -33.84
N ASP A 155 -9.00 -18.50 -34.89
CA ASP A 155 -9.98 -19.59 -34.99
C ASP A 155 -9.49 -20.96 -34.48
N GLU A 156 -8.18 -21.19 -34.31
CA GLU A 156 -7.64 -22.48 -33.87
C GLU A 156 -7.47 -22.58 -32.34
N ASP A 157 -7.15 -21.47 -31.66
CA ASP A 157 -6.87 -21.46 -30.21
C ASP A 157 -8.13 -21.65 -29.33
N ALA A 158 -9.31 -21.31 -29.86
CA ALA A 158 -10.58 -21.57 -29.17
C ALA A 158 -10.91 -23.07 -29.11
N ARG A 159 -10.61 -23.83 -30.18
CA ARG A 159 -10.90 -25.27 -30.23
C ARG A 159 -9.96 -26.09 -29.34
N ALA A 160 -8.68 -25.69 -29.28
CA ALA A 160 -7.70 -26.35 -28.41
C ALA A 160 -8.02 -26.18 -26.92
N ARG A 161 -8.58 -25.04 -26.52
CA ARG A 161 -9.00 -24.78 -25.14
C ARG A 161 -10.24 -25.59 -24.74
N ASP A 162 -11.21 -25.73 -25.64
CA ASP A 162 -12.41 -26.57 -25.40
C ASP A 162 -12.05 -28.06 -25.32
N GLU A 163 -11.14 -28.55 -26.17
CA GLU A 163 -10.67 -29.94 -26.14
C GLU A 163 -9.90 -30.26 -24.85
N ALA A 164 -9.01 -29.36 -24.40
CA ALA A 164 -8.28 -29.52 -23.14
C ALA A 164 -9.21 -29.49 -21.91
N GLY A 165 -10.24 -28.65 -21.92
CA GLY A 165 -11.27 -28.64 -20.89
C GLY A 165 -12.11 -29.92 -20.86
N ALA A 166 -12.43 -30.47 -22.03
CA ALA A 166 -13.17 -31.72 -22.16
C ALA A 166 -12.38 -32.94 -21.67
N ASP A 167 -11.07 -32.99 -21.95
CA ASP A 167 -10.18 -34.05 -21.45
C ASP A 167 -10.08 -34.02 -19.91
N TRP A 168 -9.93 -32.83 -19.32
CA TRP A 168 -9.90 -32.67 -17.87
C TRP A 168 -11.21 -33.11 -17.20
N LEU A 169 -12.36 -32.77 -17.77
CA LEU A 169 -13.67 -33.18 -17.24
C LEU A 169 -13.89 -34.71 -17.33
N ALA A 170 -13.39 -35.35 -18.39
CA ALA A 170 -13.46 -36.79 -18.56
C ALA A 170 -12.59 -37.53 -17.53
N GLU A 171 -11.40 -37.02 -17.20
CA GLU A 171 -10.56 -37.57 -16.12
C GLU A 171 -11.20 -37.45 -14.73
N GLN A 172 -12.11 -36.49 -14.53
CA GLN A 172 -12.92 -36.36 -13.31
C GLN A 172 -14.20 -37.20 -13.34
N GLY A 173 -14.41 -38.02 -14.38
CA GLY A 173 -15.53 -38.95 -14.51
C GLY A 173 -16.83 -38.33 -15.01
N PHE A 174 -16.78 -37.12 -15.60
CA PHE A 174 -17.92 -36.53 -16.29
C PHE A 174 -18.02 -37.07 -17.72
N ASP A 175 -19.23 -37.38 -18.16
CA ASP A 175 -19.50 -37.88 -19.51
C ASP A 175 -19.32 -36.76 -20.55
N ARG A 176 -18.71 -37.09 -21.70
CA ARG A 176 -18.51 -36.11 -22.78
C ARG A 176 -19.87 -35.84 -23.42
N LYS A 177 -20.19 -34.57 -23.63
CA LYS A 177 -21.31 -34.21 -24.52
C LYS A 177 -20.83 -34.42 -25.96
N ASP A 178 -21.37 -35.44 -26.63
CA ASP A 178 -21.38 -35.53 -28.09
C ASP A 178 -22.11 -34.33 -28.72
#